data_AF-A0ABD5IRZ6-F1
#
_entry.id   AF-A0ABD5IRZ6-F1
#
_cell.length_a   1.000
_cell.length_b   1.000
_cell.length_c   1.000
_cell.angle_alpha   90.00
_cell.angle_beta   90.00
_cell.angle_gamma   90.00
#
_symmetry.space_group_name_H-M   'P 1'
#
loop_
_entity.id
_entity.type
_entity.pdbx_description
1 polymer ?
#
loop_
_entity_poly.entity_id
_entity_poly.type
_entity_poly.pdbx_seq_one_letter_code
_entity_poly.pdbx_strand_id
1 'polypeptide(L)' 'MKAHEQLELEMAIDQMKKMLPLYREHAKAVSQVLKSYYDELIAAGFTEAQALEIVKSHGVYIGGTPR' A
#
# COMPACT_ATOMS: atom_id res chain seq x y z
N MET A 1 -26.69 -9.22 -19.77
CA MET A 1 -26.73 -8.62 -18.43
C MET A 1 -28.16 -8.18 -18.16
N LYS A 2 -28.73 -8.56 -17.02
CA LYS A 2 -30.07 -8.15 -16.58
C LYS A 2 -30.01 -6.74 -16.00
N ALA A 3 -31.14 -6.02 -15.99
CA ALA A 3 -31.19 -4.64 -15.50
C ALA A 3 -30.70 -4.47 -14.05
N HIS A 4 -30.97 -5.43 -13.16
CA HIS A 4 -30.48 -5.39 -11.79
C HIS A 4 -28.97 -5.62 -11.69
N GLU A 5 -28.39 -6.49 -12.52
CA GLU A 5 -26.93 -6.72 -12.56
C GLU A 5 -26.18 -5.46 -13.03
N GLN A 6 -26.77 -4.70 -13.96
CA GLN A 6 -26.23 -3.43 -14.40
C GLN A 6 -26.27 -2.38 -13.29
N LEU A 7 -27.39 -2.27 -12.57
CA LEU A 7 -27.52 -1.33 -11.46
C LEU A 7 -26.53 -1.61 -10.32
N GLU A 8 -26.36 -2.87 -9.94
CA GLU A 8 -25.37 -3.28 -8.93
C GLU A 8 -23.93 -2.93 -9.37
N LEU A 9 -23.61 -3.13 -10.64
CA LEU A 9 -22.31 -2.75 -11.20
C LEU A 9 -22.08 -1.24 -11.14
N GLU A 10 -23.07 -0.44 -11.51
CA GLU A 10 -22.99 1.03 -11.43
C GLU A 10 -22.80 1.51 -9.99
N MET A 11 -23.53 0.93 -9.03
CA MET A 11 -23.37 1.23 -7.61
C MET A 11 -21.98 0.85 -7.09
N ALA A 12 -21.44 -0.30 -7.48
CA ALA A 12 -20.09 -0.73 -7.10
C ALA A 12 -19.03 0.22 -7.68
N ILE A 13 -19.16 0.63 -8.95
CA ILE A 13 -18.26 1.60 -9.59
C ILE A 13 -18.29 2.94 -8.82
N ASP A 14 -19.46 3.43 -8.45
CA ASP A 14 -19.58 4.70 -7.73
C ASP A 14 -19.01 4.63 -6.31
N GLN A 15 -19.17 3.51 -5.62
CA GLN A 15 -18.50 3.27 -4.34
C GLN A 15 -16.98 3.25 -4.50
N MET A 16 -16.45 2.56 -5.52
CA MET A 16 -15.01 2.54 -5.79
C MET A 16 -14.48 3.95 -6.06
N LYS A 17 -15.16 4.74 -6.89
CA LYS A 17 -14.79 6.15 -7.17
C LYS A 17 -14.74 6.99 -5.89
N LYS A 18 -15.70 6.82 -4.98
CA LYS A 18 -15.72 7.52 -3.69
C LYS A 18 -14.55 7.11 -2.78
N MET A 19 -14.11 5.86 -2.86
CA MET A 19 -12.99 5.35 -2.06
C MET A 19 -11.61 5.67 -2.65
N LEU A 20 -11.51 5.91 -3.96
CA LEU A 20 -10.22 6.19 -4.63
C LEU A 20 -9.41 7.32 -3.98
N PRO A 21 -9.98 8.47 -3.59
CA PRO A 21 -9.22 9.52 -2.89
C PRO A 21 -8.60 9.03 -1.59
N LEU A 22 -9.35 8.26 -0.78
CA LEU A 22 -8.84 7.68 0.46
C LEU A 22 -7.70 6.69 0.19
N TYR A 23 -7.84 5.84 -0.83
CA TYR A 23 -6.76 4.94 -1.24
C TYR A 23 -5.49 5.68 -1.67
N ARG A 24 -5.62 6.84 -2.35
CA ARG A 24 -4.47 7.67 -2.73
C ARG A 24 -3.77 8.26 -1.52
N GLU A 25 -4.51 8.82 -0.57
CA GLU A 25 -3.92 9.36 0.66
C GLU A 25 -3.28 8.27 1.51
N HIS A 26 -3.92 7.10 1.59
CA HIS A 26 -3.34 5.94 2.26
C HIS A 26 -2.04 5.49 1.59
N ALA A 27 -2.03 5.36 0.25
CA ALA A 27 -0.83 5.00 -0.50
C ALA A 27 0.33 6.00 -0.31
N LYS A 28 0.00 7.30 -0.20
CA LYS A 28 0.97 8.36 0.09
C LYS A 28 1.55 8.24 1.50
N ALA A 29 0.72 7.99 2.51
CA ALA A 29 1.20 7.78 3.88
C ALA A 29 2.09 6.53 3.97
N VAL A 30 1.67 5.44 3.34
CA VAL A 30 2.44 4.18 3.26
C VAL A 30 3.79 4.38 2.59
N SER A 31 3.85 5.11 1.47
CA SER A 31 5.12 5.33 0.77
C SER A 31 6.12 6.14 1.59
N GLN A 32 5.65 7.11 2.38
CA GLN A 32 6.49 7.87 3.31
C GLN A 32 7.09 6.96 4.38
N VAL A 33 6.27 6.10 4.99
CA VAL A 33 6.75 5.13 6.01
C VAL A 33 7.79 4.17 5.43
N LEU A 34 7.53 3.62 4.23
CA LEU A 34 8.47 2.71 3.57
C LEU A 34 9.79 3.40 3.22
N LYS A 35 9.73 4.66 2.77
CA LYS A 35 10.94 5.44 2.46
C LYS A 35 11.75 5.73 3.72
N SER A 36 11.11 6.14 4.81
CA SER A 36 11.79 6.33 6.09
C SER A 36 12.43 5.03 6.58
N TYR A 37 11.73 3.89 6.49
CA TYR A 37 12.30 2.60 6.88
C TYR A 37 13.52 2.24 6.03
N TYR A 38 13.45 2.44 4.71
CA TYR A 38 14.59 2.25 3.81
C TYR A 38 15.77 3.13 4.23
N ASP A 39 15.55 4.42 4.47
CA ASP A 39 16.61 5.38 4.81
C ASP A 39 17.31 5.03 6.13
N GLU A 40 16.54 4.62 7.14
CA GLU A 40 17.10 4.18 8.43
C GLU A 40 17.94 2.89 8.29
N LEU A 41 17.56 1.97 7.39
CA LEU A 41 18.38 0.79 7.09
C LEU A 41 19.71 1.19 6.43
N ILE A 42 19.70 2.14 5.50
CA ILE A 42 20.93 2.66 4.90
C ILE A 42 21.81 3.33 5.97
N ALA A 43 21.22 4.15 6.84
CA ALA A 43 21.93 4.81 7.94
C ALA A 43 22.54 3.81 8.93
N ALA A 44 21.89 2.67 9.15
CA ALA A 44 22.40 1.57 9.97
C ALA A 44 23.53 0.75 9.31
N GLY A 45 23.90 1.06 8.05
CA GLY A 45 25.01 0.43 7.33
C GLY A 45 24.61 -0.72 6.41
N PHE A 46 23.32 -0.94 6.17
CA PHE A 46 22.88 -1.87 5.13
C PHE A 46 23.16 -1.28 3.74
N THR A 47 23.45 -2.17 2.79
CA THR A 47 23.50 -1.79 1.37
C THR A 47 22.09 -1.48 0.83
N GLU A 48 22.01 -0.73 -0.26
CA GLU A 48 20.74 -0.43 -0.94
C GLU A 48 19.95 -1.70 -1.29
N ALA A 49 20.64 -2.74 -1.78
CA ALA A 49 20.02 -4.01 -2.12
C ALA A 49 19.43 -4.72 -0.89
N GLN A 50 20.13 -4.70 0.24
CA GLN A 50 19.65 -5.30 1.49
C GLN A 50 18.47 -4.50 2.06
N ALA A 51 18.56 -3.17 2.09
CA ALA A 51 17.49 -2.32 2.58
C ALA A 51 16.21 -2.49 1.75
N LEU A 52 16.33 -2.53 0.42
CA LEU A 52 15.20 -2.75 -0.48
C LEU A 52 14.57 -4.13 -0.27
N GLU A 53 15.36 -5.19 -0.07
CA GLU A 53 14.83 -6.54 0.14
C GLU A 53 14.08 -6.66 1.49
N ILE A 54 14.60 -6.04 2.54
CA ILE A 54 13.94 -5.98 3.85
C ILE A 54 12.60 -5.24 3.74
N VAL A 55 12.58 -4.07 3.11
CA VAL A 55 11.36 -3.26 2.92
C VAL A 55 10.33 -4.00 2.08
N LYS A 56 10.73 -4.71 1.02
CA LYS A 56 9.83 -5.54 0.20
C LYS A 56 9.23 -6.71 1.00
N SER A 57 10.03 -7.32 1.87
CA SER A 57 9.61 -8.50 2.64
C SER A 57 8.64 -8.14 3.77
N HIS A 58 8.86 -7.01 4.44
CA HIS A 58 8.03 -6.58 5.58
C HIS A 58 6.86 -5.67 5.17
N GLY A 59 7.04 -4.86 4.12
CA GLY A 59 6.12 -3.78 3.80
C GLY A 59 6.00 -2.81 4.99
N VAL A 60 4.77 -2.39 5.29
CA VAL A 60 4.47 -1.50 6.42
C VAL A 60 4.46 -2.20 7.78
N TYR A 61 4.55 -3.52 7.82
CA TYR A 61 4.52 -4.31 9.05
C TYR A 61 5.94 -4.63 9.52
N ILE A 62 6.60 -3.60 10.07
CA ILE A 62 7.96 -3.69 10.61
C ILE A 62 7.96 -4.68 11.79
N GLY A 63 8.79 -5.72 11.72
CA GLY A 63 8.86 -6.77 12.74
C GLY A 63 7.94 -7.98 12.51
N GLY A 64 7.18 -7.98 11.41
CA GLY A 64 6.37 -9.11 10.97
C GLY A 64 5.07 -9.29 11.76
N THR A 65 3.94 -9.16 11.08
CA THR A 65 2.79 -10.01 11.41
C THR A 65 2.97 -11.30 10.62
N PRO A 66 3.02 -12.48 11.26
CA PRO A 66 3.10 -13.73 10.54
C PRO A 66 1.86 -13.84 9.63
N ARG A 67 2.08 -14.16 8.35
CA ARG A 67 1.02 -14.66 7.49
C ARG A 67 0.67 -16.09 7.89
#